data_AF-A0A929L5C3-F1
#
_entry.id   AF-A0A929L5C3-F1
#
_cell.length_a   1.000
_cell.length_b   1.000
_cell.length_c   1.000
_cell.angle_alpha   90.00
_cell.angle_beta   90.00
_cell.angle_gamma   90.00
#
_symmetry.space_group_name_H-M   'P 1'
#
loop_
_entity.id
_entity.type
_entity.pdbx_description
1 polymer ?
#
loop_
_entity_poly.entity_id
_entity_poly.type
_entity_poly.pdbx_seq_one_letter_code
_entity_poly.pdbx_strand_id
1 'polypeptide(L)' 'MGQLWSSILYALVGAIIGAIIAFVLTKRKFEKELRENPPINEKMIRAMFLQMGRKPSEAQIRQIMKTVNSNSKNKK' A
#
# COMPACT_ATOMS: atom_id res chain seq x y z
N MET A 1 -11.36 36.49 27.12
CA MET A 1 -10.94 35.09 27.37
C MET A 1 -11.73 34.04 26.60
N GLY A 2 -13.05 34.18 26.38
CA GLY A 2 -13.84 33.16 25.66
C GLY A 2 -13.50 32.98 24.17
N GLN A 3 -13.10 34.05 23.47
CA GLN A 3 -12.73 33.98 22.04
C GLN A 3 -11.51 33.08 21.77
N LEU A 4 -10.52 33.05 22.66
CA LEU A 4 -9.33 32.21 22.50
C LEU A 4 -9.66 30.71 22.57
N TRP A 5 -10.56 30.32 23.48
CA TRP A 5 -11.03 28.94 23.60
C TRP A 5 -11.82 28.49 22.37
N SER A 6 -12.70 29.34 21.85
CA SER A 6 -13.44 29.05 20.62
C SER A 6 -12.50 28.88 19.41
N SER A 7 -11.49 29.75 19.27
CA SER A 7 -10.50 29.63 18.19
C SER A 7 -9.71 28.32 18.24
N ILE A 8 -9.31 27.88 19.44
CA ILE A 8 -8.61 26.60 19.64
C ILE A 8 -9.52 25.43 19.25
N LEU A 9 -10.80 25.49 19.62
CA LEU A 9 -11.77 24.44 19.30
C LEU A 9 -11.99 24.31 17.79
N TYR A 10 -12.16 25.43 17.08
CA TYR A 10 -12.29 25.43 15.61
C TYR A 10 -11.00 24.95 14.92
N ALA A 11 -9.82 25.33 15.44
CA ALA A 11 -8.54 24.85 14.91
C ALA A 11 -8.40 23.33 15.08
N LEU A 12 -8.81 22.78 16.22
CA LEU A 12 -8.79 21.35 16.48
C LEU A 12 -9.74 20.58 15.55
N VAL A 13 -10.97 21.07 15.38
CA VAL A 13 -11.96 20.47 14.47
C VAL A 13 -11.47 20.53 13.02
N GLY A 14 -10.92 21.67 12.58
CA GLY A 14 -10.33 21.81 11.26
C GLY A 14 -9.16 20.85 11.02
N ALA A 15 -8.30 20.66 12.03
CA ALA A 15 -7.19 19.71 11.97
C ALA A 15 -7.68 18.26 11.84
N ILE A 16 -8.71 17.87 12.61
CA ILE A 16 -9.29 16.52 12.53
C ILE A 16 -9.90 16.28 11.15
N ILE A 17 -10.70 17.23 10.64
CA ILE A 17 -11.30 17.12 9.30
C ILE A 17 -10.22 17.04 8.22
N GLY A 18 -9.20 17.89 8.30
CA GLY A 18 -8.06 17.88 7.38
C GLY A 18 -7.31 16.55 7.41
N ALA A 19 -7.07 15.99 8.60
CA ALA A 19 -6.41 14.70 8.76
C ALA A 19 -7.22 13.54 8.15
N ILE A 20 -8.54 13.53 8.34
CA ILE A 20 -9.41 12.49 7.76
C ILE A 20 -9.38 12.57 6.22
N ILE A 21 -9.51 13.77 5.65
CA ILE A 21 -9.46 13.98 4.20
C ILE A 21 -8.10 13.57 3.64
N ALA A 22 -7.02 14.02 4.27
CA ALA A 22 -5.66 13.66 3.86
C ALA A 22 -5.42 12.15 3.93
N PHE A 23 -5.88 11.48 4.99
CA PHE A 23 -5.76 10.04 5.15
C PHE A 23 -6.48 9.28 4.04
N VAL A 24 -7.73 9.64 3.74
CA VAL A 24 -8.53 8.96 2.71
C VAL A 24 -7.94 9.15 1.31
N LEU A 25 -7.53 10.39 0.98
CA LEU A 25 -6.88 10.69 -0.30
C LEU A 25 -5.57 9.91 -0.46
N THR A 26 -4.76 9.89 0.59
CA THR A 26 -3.50 9.15 0.62
C THR A 26 -3.75 7.66 0.44
N LYS A 27 -4.69 7.08 1.19
CA LYS A 27 -5.09 5.67 1.06
C LYS A 27 -5.46 5.31 -0.38
N ARG A 28 -6.29 6.14 -1.03
CA ARG A 28 -6.71 5.92 -2.43
C ARG A 28 -5.56 6.00 -3.41
N LYS A 29 -4.67 6.99 -3.26
CA LYS A 29 -3.48 7.12 -4.11
C LYS A 29 -2.55 5.93 -3.93
N PHE A 30 -2.23 5.55 -2.69
CA PHE A 30 -1.39 4.38 -2.40
C PHE A 30 -1.97 3.08 -2.96
N GLU A 31 -3.28 2.87 -2.83
CA GLU A 31 -3.92 1.68 -3.40
C GLU A 31 -3.84 1.65 -4.92
N LYS A 32 -4.01 2.81 -5.58
CA LYS A 32 -3.85 2.94 -7.03
C LYS A 32 -2.41 2.61 -7.46
N GLU A 33 -1.42 3.20 -6.79
CA GLU A 33 0.00 2.94 -7.05
C GLU A 33 0.37 1.47 -6.89
N LEU A 34 -0.10 0.81 -5.82
CA LEU A 34 0.15 -0.62 -5.59
C LEU A 34 -0.52 -1.53 -6.62
N ARG A 35 -1.61 -1.08 -7.26
CA ARG A 35 -2.27 -1.83 -8.34
C ARG A 35 -1.55 -1.66 -9.67
N GLU A 36 -1.06 -0.46 -9.96
CA GLU A 36 -0.33 -0.16 -11.20
C GLU A 36 1.10 -0.72 -11.15
N ASN A 37 1.76 -0.66 -10.00
CA ASN A 37 3.11 -1.18 -9.75
C ASN A 37 3.08 -2.22 -8.63
N PRO A 38 2.77 -3.50 -8.93
CA PRO A 38 2.63 -4.53 -7.91
C PRO A 38 3.94 -4.73 -7.13
N PRO A 39 3.85 -4.95 -5.80
CA PRO A 39 5.03 -5.02 -4.93
C PRO A 39 5.90 -6.24 -5.19
N ILE A 40 5.45 -7.24 -5.95
CA ILE A 40 6.22 -8.42 -6.32
C ILE A 40 6.06 -8.64 -7.83
N ASN A 41 7.19 -8.76 -8.52
CA ASN A 41 7.25 -9.06 -9.95
C ASN A 41 8.11 -10.31 -10.21
N GLU A 42 8.08 -10.83 -11.44
CA GLU A 42 8.82 -12.04 -11.82
C GLU A 42 10.33 -11.90 -11.65
N LYS A 43 10.88 -10.70 -11.94
CA LYS A 43 12.32 -10.41 -11.77
C LYS A 43 12.73 -10.47 -10.30
N MET A 44 11.87 -10.01 -9.39
CA MET A 44 12.11 -10.01 -7.96
C MET A 44 12.04 -11.42 -7.38
N ILE A 45 11.07 -12.23 -7.85
CA ILE A 45 11.04 -13.66 -7.52
C ILE A 45 12.31 -14.34 -8.03
N ARG A 46 12.72 -14.06 -9.26
CA ARG A 46 13.97 -14.62 -9.82
C ARG A 46 15.18 -14.21 -8.99
N ALA A 47 15.31 -12.94 -8.64
CA ALA A 47 16.38 -12.43 -7.79
C ALA A 47 16.37 -13.10 -6.41
N MET A 48 15.19 -13.28 -5.81
CA MET A 48 15.02 -14.01 -4.55
C MET A 48 15.53 -15.46 -4.65
N PHE A 49 15.15 -16.19 -5.69
CA PHE A 49 15.66 -17.56 -5.88
C PHE A 49 17.17 -17.61 -6.14
N LEU A 50 17.69 -16.66 -6.91
CA LEU A 50 19.13 -16.55 -7.18
C LEU A 50 19.92 -16.26 -5.89
N GLN A 51 19.40 -15.43 -4.98
CA GLN A 51 19.99 -15.22 -3.65
C GLN A 51 20.02 -16.52 -2.83
N MET A 52 19.03 -17.39 -3.02
CA MET A 52 18.98 -18.71 -2.38
C MET A 52 19.83 -19.78 -3.09
N GLY A 53 20.63 -19.40 -4.10
CA GLY A 53 21.46 -20.33 -4.87
C GLY A 53 20.64 -21.29 -5.75
N ARG A 54 19.35 -20.99 -5.99
CA ARG A 54 18.47 -21.81 -6.82
C ARG A 54 18.18 -21.10 -8.13
N LYS A 55 18.28 -21.81 -9.24
CA LYS A 55 17.80 -21.32 -10.54
C LYS A 55 16.33 -21.74 -10.71
N PRO A 56 15.36 -20.83 -10.58
CA PRO A 56 13.96 -21.20 -10.71
C PRO A 56 13.59 -21.44 -12.18
N SER A 57 12.59 -22.28 -12.43
CA SER A 57 11.99 -22.42 -13.76
C SER A 57 10.94 -21.34 -14.01
N GLU A 58 10.78 -20.91 -15.26
CA GLU A 58 9.78 -19.90 -15.66
C GLU A 58 8.35 -20.32 -15.30
N ALA A 59 8.05 -21.62 -15.35
CA ALA A 59 6.74 -22.14 -14.92
C ALA A 59 6.52 -21.99 -13.41
N GLN A 60 7.55 -22.24 -12.61
CA GLN A 60 7.50 -22.08 -11.15
C GLN A 60 7.37 -20.61 -10.76
N ILE A 61 8.05 -19.70 -11.45
CA ILE A 61 7.91 -18.25 -11.23
C ILE A 61 6.45 -17.82 -11.47
N ARG A 62 5.85 -18.22 -12.58
CA ARG A 62 4.45 -17.90 -12.92
C ARG A 62 3.45 -18.47 -11.89
N GLN A 63 3.68 -19.69 -11.41
CA GLN A 63 2.83 -20.30 -10.38
C GLN A 63 2.90 -19.51 -9.06
N ILE A 64 4.10 -19.06 -8.68
CA ILE A 64 4.30 -18.25 -7.47
C ILE A 64 3.66 -16.86 -7.64
N MET A 65 3.87 -16.19 -8.78
CA MET A 65 3.21 -14.92 -9.09
C MET A 65 1.68 -15.02 -8.97
N LYS A 66 1.08 -16.12 -9.48
CA LYS A 66 -0.36 -16.36 -9.38
C LYS A 66 -0.81 -16.50 -7.91
N THR A 67 -0.02 -17.19 -7.09
CA THR A 67 -0.30 -17.36 -5.65
C THR A 67 -0.19 -16.04 -4.90
N VAL A 68 0.86 -15.26 -5.17
CA VAL A 68 1.09 -13.93 -4.60
C VAL A 68 -0.06 -12.97 -4.95
N ASN A 69 -0.48 -12.95 -6.21
CA ASN A 69 -1.60 -12.12 -6.68
C ASN A 69 -2.96 -12.56 -6.13
N SER A 70 -3.12 -13.83 -5.80
CA SER A 70 -4.36 -14.36 -5.19
C SER A 70 -4.44 -13.97 -3.71
N ASN A 71 -3.31 -13.99 -2.99
CA ASN A 71 -3.25 -13.58 -1.59
C ASN A 71 -3.44 -12.07 -1.39
N SER A 72 -3.04 -11.22 -2.35
CA SER A 72 -3.28 -9.78 -2.28
C SER A 72 -4.75 -9.40 -2.55
N LYS A 73 -5.51 -10.22 -3.30
CA LYS A 73 -6.95 -10.02 -3.53
C LYS A 73 -7.84 -10.48 -2.36
N ASN A 74 -7.34 -11.39 -1.51
CA ASN A 74 -8.11 -11.99 -0.40
C ASN A 74 -8.06 -11.17 0.91
N LYS A 75 -7.52 -9.94 0.87
CA LYS A 75 -7.59 -8.94 1.94
C LYS A 75 -8.59 -7.81 1.60
N LYS A 76 -9.74 -8.18 1.04
CA LYS A 76 -10.90 -7.28 0.97
C LYS A 76 -11.77 -7.48 2.21
#